data_AF-A0A1R0GV62-F1
#
_entry.id   AF-A0A1R0GV62-F1
#
_cell.length_a   1.000
_cell.length_b   1.000
_cell.length_c   1.000
_cell.angle_alpha   90.00
_cell.angle_beta   90.00
_cell.angle_gamma   90.00
#
_symmetry.space_group_name_H-M   'P 1'
#
loop_
_entity.id
_entity.type
_entity.pdbx_description
1 polymer ?
#
loop_
_entity_poly.entity_id
_entity_poly.type
_entity_poly.pdbx_seq_one_letter_code
_entity_poly.pdbx_strand_id
1 'polypeptide(L)' 'MIQSRNEVINPEGLRNDGRRHNELRRIVCKTNVMNYADGSSYYEQGNTKVLVGVFGPRE' A
#
# COMPACT_ATOMS: atom_id res chain seq x y z
N MET A 1 13.12 -30.93 12.19
CA MET A 1 12.75 -30.59 10.80
C MET A 1 13.20 -29.16 10.57
N ILE A 2 14.26 -28.98 9.80
CA ILE A 2 14.82 -27.67 9.49
C ILE A 2 13.82 -26.97 8.57
N GLN A 3 13.17 -25.91 9.06
CA GLN A 3 12.37 -25.00 8.22
C GLN A 3 13.27 -24.52 7.07
N SER A 4 12.99 -25.00 5.87
CA SER A 4 13.64 -24.51 4.66
C SER A 4 13.33 -23.02 4.49
N ARG A 5 14.30 -22.26 3.99
CA ARG A 5 14.16 -20.90 3.42
C ARG A 5 12.69 -20.58 3.11
N ASN A 6 12.08 -19.65 3.86
CA ASN A 6 10.68 -19.24 3.75
C ASN A 6 10.11 -19.47 2.34
N GLU A 7 9.24 -20.45 2.21
CA GLU A 7 8.49 -20.70 0.99
C GLU A 7 7.71 -19.43 0.64
N VAL A 8 7.98 -18.85 -0.53
CA VAL A 8 7.40 -17.54 -0.94
C VAL A 8 6.05 -17.74 -1.63
N ILE A 9 5.86 -18.89 -2.27
CA ILE A 9 4.66 -19.30 -2.99
C ILE A 9 4.40 -20.76 -2.64
N ASN A 10 3.19 -21.07 -2.18
CA ASN A 10 2.79 -22.43 -1.83
C ASN A 10 2.38 -23.26 -3.07
N PRO A 11 2.17 -24.59 -2.95
CA PRO A 11 1.77 -25.46 -4.06
C PRO A 11 0.44 -25.06 -4.72
N GLU A 12 -0.45 -24.42 -3.97
CA GLU A 12 -1.71 -23.90 -4.50
C GLU A 12 -1.50 -22.62 -5.32
N GLY A 13 -0.30 -22.01 -5.33
CA GLY A 13 0.06 -20.77 -6.02
C GLY A 13 -0.28 -19.50 -5.26
N LEU A 14 -0.43 -19.57 -3.93
CA LEU A 14 -0.71 -18.44 -3.04
C LEU A 14 0.59 -17.91 -2.45
N ARG A 15 0.70 -16.59 -2.31
CA ARG A 15 1.76 -15.94 -1.53
C ARG A 15 1.45 -16.00 -0.03
N ASN A 16 2.41 -15.57 0.78
CA ASN A 16 2.32 -15.52 2.24
C ASN A 16 1.13 -14.71 2.81
N ASP A 17 0.56 -13.80 2.02
CA ASP A 17 -0.61 -13.00 2.39
C ASP A 17 -1.92 -13.47 1.72
N GLY A 18 -1.91 -14.69 1.15
CA GLY A 18 -3.08 -15.33 0.54
C GLY A 18 -3.42 -14.81 -0.86
N ARG A 19 -2.62 -13.91 -1.45
CA ARG A 19 -2.86 -13.37 -2.78
C ARG A 19 -2.22 -14.19 -3.89
N ARG A 20 -2.86 -14.22 -5.06
CA ARG A 20 -2.32 -14.70 -6.34
C ARG A 20 -1.30 -13.70 -6.91
N HIS A 21 -0.56 -14.13 -7.93
CA HIS A 21 0.45 -13.32 -8.62
C HIS A 21 -0.16 -12.09 -9.34
N ASN A 22 -1.43 -12.17 -9.75
CA ASN A 22 -2.16 -11.13 -10.47
C ASN A 22 -3.06 -10.26 -9.55
N GLU A 23 -2.98 -10.43 -8.23
CA GLU A 23 -3.80 -9.68 -7.28
C GLU A 23 -3.01 -8.56 -6.60
N LEU A 24 -3.57 -7.35 -6.69
CA LEU A 24 -3.08 -6.17 -5.99
C LEU A 24 -3.40 -6.25 -4.48
N ARG A 25 -2.64 -5.53 -3.66
CA ARG A 25 -3.06 -5.27 -2.26
C ARG A 25 -4.27 -4.34 -2.28
N ARG A 26 -5.09 -4.37 -1.23
CA ARG A 26 -6.20 -3.45 -1.05
C ARG A 26 -5.72 -1.99 -1.14
N ILE A 27 -6.36 -1.20 -2.01
CA ILE A 27 -6.05 0.22 -2.18
C ILE A 27 -7.18 1.06 -1.59
N VAL A 28 -6.82 2.09 -0.82
CA VAL A 28 -7.73 3.15 -0.38
C VAL A 28 -7.10 4.49 -0.73
N CYS A 29 -7.85 5.35 -1.41
CA CYS A 29 -7.41 6.71 -1.72
C CYS A 29 -8.49 7.69 -1.27
N LYS A 30 -8.07 8.75 -0.57
CA LYS A 30 -8.93 9.86 -0.17
C LYS A 30 -8.22 11.16 -0.48
N THR A 31 -8.85 12.03 -1.25
CA THR A 31 -8.36 13.38 -1.55
C THR A 31 -8.92 14.38 -0.56
N ASN A 32 -8.29 15.56 -0.47
CA ASN A 32 -8.75 16.68 0.36
C ASN A 32 -8.91 16.30 1.85
N VAL A 33 -7.87 15.70 2.41
CA VAL A 33 -7.83 15.17 3.78
C VAL A 33 -7.21 16.14 4.79
N MET A 34 -6.54 17.20 4.31
CA MET A 34 -5.98 18.28 5.11
C MET A 34 -6.59 19.61 4.66
N ASN A 35 -7.14 20.36 5.61
CA ASN A 35 -7.79 21.65 5.34
C ASN A 35 -6.80 22.83 5.20
N TYR A 36 -5.52 22.61 5.49
CA TYR A 36 -4.49 23.65 5.53
C TYR A 36 -3.45 23.52 4.40
N ALA A 37 -3.57 22.51 3.54
CA ALA A 37 -2.68 22.30 2.40
C ALA A 37 -3.42 22.68 1.10
N ASP A 38 -2.70 23.19 0.10
CA ASP A 38 -3.27 23.56 -1.21
C ASP A 38 -3.80 22.33 -1.97
N GLY A 39 -3.16 21.18 -1.72
CA GLY A 39 -3.66 19.87 -2.11
C GLY A 39 -3.26 18.83 -1.07
N SER A 40 -4.11 17.82 -0.86
CA SER A 40 -3.78 16.74 0.07
C SER A 40 -4.40 15.41 -0.33
N SER A 41 -3.73 14.33 0.05
CA SER A 41 -4.20 12.97 -0.19
C SER A 41 -3.74 12.00 0.89
N TYR A 42 -4.62 11.07 1.23
CA TYR A 42 -4.32 9.88 2.02
C TYR A 42 -4.38 8.66 1.10
N TYR A 43 -3.27 7.91 1.05
CA TYR A 43 -3.15 6.72 0.22
C TYR A 43 -2.75 5.52 1.08
N GLU A 44 -3.52 4.44 0.98
CA GLU A 44 -3.17 3.14 1.54
C GLU A 44 -3.07 2.10 0.44
N GLN A 45 -2.04 1.26 0.53
CA GLN A 45 -1.92 0.04 -0.27
C GLN A 45 -1.45 -1.11 0.63
N GLY A 46 -2.39 -1.95 1.04
CA GLY A 46 -2.19 -2.92 2.12
C GLY A 46 -1.74 -2.22 3.41
N ASN A 47 -0.62 -2.64 3.96
CA ASN A 47 -0.06 -2.04 5.19
C ASN A 47 0.71 -0.74 4.94
N THR A 48 0.99 -0.39 3.68
CA THR A 48 1.67 0.86 3.35
C THR A 48 0.66 2.00 3.42
N LYS A 49 0.91 2.99 4.28
CA LYS A 49 0.04 4.15 4.47
C LYS A 49 0.87 5.42 4.30
N VAL A 50 0.40 6.33 3.46
CA VAL A 50 1.08 7.59 3.13
C VAL A 50 0.09 8.73 3.24
N LEU A 51 0.51 9.82 3.86
CA LEU A 51 -0.23 11.06 3.95
C LEU A 51 0.58 12.15 3.25
N VAL A 52 -0.03 12.82 2.28
CA VAL A 52 0.63 13.82 1.42
C VAL A 52 -0.08 15.16 1.58
N GLY A 53 0.71 16.22 1.72
CA GLY A 53 0.30 17.61 1.60
C GLY A 53 1.17 18.32 0.57
N VAL A 54 0.54 19.12 -0.27
CA VAL A 54 1.17 19.99 -1.28
C VAL A 54 1.01 21.43 -0.81
N PHE A 55 2.11 22.19 -0.83
CA PHE A 55 2.13 23.60 -0.44
C PHE A 55 2.87 24.41 -1.50
N GLY A 56 2.16 25.24 -2.24
CA GLY A 56 2.71 26.11 -3.27
C GLY A 56 1.97 26.08 -4.61
N PRO A 57 2.54 26.71 -5.65
CA PRO A 57 3.90 27.25 -5.70
C PRO A 57 4.11 28.43 -4.75
N ARG A 58 5.31 28.54 -4.20
CA ARG A 58 5.76 29.69 -3.41
C ARG A 58 6.83 30.43 -4.22
N GLU A 59 6.92 31.73 -4.01
CA GLU A 59 8.02 32.55 -4.53
C GLU A 59 9.32 32.29 -3.75
#